data_AF-A0A7C4JDE8-F1
#
_entry.id   AF-A0A7C4JDE8-F1
#
_cell.length_a   1.000
_cell.length_b   1.000
_cell.length_c   1.000
_cell.angle_alpha   90.00
_cell.angle_beta   90.00
_cell.angle_gamma   90.00
#
_symmetry.space_group_name_H-M   'P 1'
#
loop_
_entity.id
_entity.type
_entity.pdbx_description
1 polymer ?
#
loop_
_entity_poly.entity_id
_entity_poly.type
_entity_poly.pdbx_seq_one_letter_code
_entity_poly.pdbx_strand_id
1 'polypeptide(L)'
;MPNFAIEITKEEDYWKKDWTREFAKCVFIVVGTYEGAELFDRFAAYKIGFELEKIGLRWMVITDKYWEEVKERYSKSPVITIGGPVANHLSFKLSQKKGLGNNAIGFELTDKLIGFIWGENAYETLKFAKTFIEGYLENYAKIAKDIIKNQ
;
A
#
# COMPACT_ATOMS: atom_id res chain seq x y z
N MET A 1 -15.51 13.52 15.86
CA MET A 1 -14.89 13.07 14.60
C MET A 1 -14.53 14.31 13.81
N PRO A 2 -13.29 14.50 13.34
CA PRO A 2 -13.01 15.65 12.48
C PRO A 2 -13.75 15.42 11.16
N ASN A 3 -14.57 16.40 10.78
CA ASN A 3 -15.25 16.42 9.49
C ASN A 3 -14.21 16.78 8.43
N PHE A 4 -13.78 15.78 7.64
CA PHE A 4 -12.78 15.96 6.58
C PHE A 4 -13.41 16.20 5.20
N ALA A 5 -14.69 16.57 5.15
CA ALA A 5 -15.34 16.94 3.89
C ALA A 5 -14.72 18.24 3.38
N ILE A 6 -13.87 18.14 2.35
CA ILE A 6 -13.42 19.29 1.59
C ILE A 6 -14.59 19.69 0.70
N GLU A 7 -15.12 20.89 0.91
CA GLU A 7 -16.19 21.44 0.10
C GLU A 7 -15.62 21.79 -1.28
N ILE A 8 -15.80 20.89 -2.25
CA ILE A 8 -15.48 21.14 -3.66
C ILE A 8 -16.74 21.71 -4.29
N THR A 9 -16.77 23.02 -4.50
CA THR A 9 -17.95 23.73 -5.00
C THR A 9 -18.05 23.70 -6.54
N LYS A 10 -16.96 23.36 -7.25
CA LYS A 10 -16.92 23.16 -8.71
C LYS A 10 -15.93 22.05 -9.09
N GLU A 11 -16.34 21.17 -9.99
CA GLU A 11 -15.53 20.04 -10.47
C GLU A 11 -14.18 20.47 -11.08
N GLU A 12 -14.14 21.60 -11.77
CA GLU A 12 -12.91 22.12 -12.40
C GLU A 12 -11.79 22.45 -11.39
N ASP A 13 -12.15 22.83 -10.17
CA ASP A 13 -11.19 23.18 -9.12
C ASP A 13 -10.59 21.93 -8.49
N TYR A 14 -11.28 20.78 -8.58
CA TYR A 14 -10.74 19.48 -8.19
C TYR A 14 -9.54 19.09 -9.06
N TRP A 15 -9.68 19.21 -10.38
CA TRP A 15 -8.65 18.81 -11.35
C TRP A 15 -7.43 19.75 -11.38
N LYS A 16 -7.59 21.01 -10.95
CA LYS A 16 -6.50 21.99 -10.85
C LYS A 16 -5.73 21.90 -9.53
N LYS A 17 -6.25 21.17 -8.54
CA LYS A 17 -5.62 21.08 -7.23
C LYS A 17 -4.38 20.18 -7.29
N ASP A 18 -3.29 20.63 -6.68
CA ASP A 18 -2.14 19.76 -6.43
C ASP A 18 -2.46 18.81 -5.27
N TRP A 19 -2.79 17.56 -5.61
CA TRP A 19 -3.12 16.51 -4.66
C TRP A 19 -1.88 15.88 -4.00
N THR A 20 -0.67 16.26 -4.41
CA THR A 20 0.57 15.61 -3.96
C THR A 20 0.72 15.67 -2.44
N ARG A 21 0.43 16.82 -1.81
CA ARG A 21 0.50 16.95 -0.34
C ARG A 21 -0.54 16.12 0.40
N GLU A 22 -1.72 15.96 -0.18
CA GLU A 22 -2.80 15.19 0.40
C GLU A 22 -2.51 13.68 0.32
N PHE A 23 -2.01 13.23 -0.83
CA PHE A 23 -1.67 11.82 -1.04
C PHE A 23 -0.34 11.40 -0.40
N ALA A 24 0.59 12.33 -0.16
CA ALA A 24 1.83 12.03 0.57
C ALA A 24 1.56 11.44 1.97
N LYS A 25 0.43 11.81 2.58
CA LYS A 25 -0.03 11.31 3.89
C LYS A 25 -0.81 10.00 3.83
N CYS A 26 -0.91 9.37 2.66
CA CYS A 26 -1.54 8.06 2.50
C CYS A 26 -0.52 6.92 2.65
N VAL A 27 -1.00 5.78 3.10
CA VAL A 27 -0.37 4.47 2.85
C VAL A 27 -0.70 4.04 1.43
N PHE A 28 0.31 3.82 0.59
CA PHE A 28 0.08 3.31 -0.77
C PHE A 28 0.05 1.78 -0.74
N ILE A 29 -1.02 1.18 -1.22
CA ILE A 29 -1.14 -0.26 -1.37
C ILE A 29 -0.92 -0.60 -2.85
N VAL A 30 0.22 -1.20 -3.16
CA VAL A 30 0.71 -1.46 -4.51
C VAL A 30 0.37 -2.89 -4.90
N VAL A 31 -0.48 -3.06 -5.90
CA VAL A 31 -0.91 -4.38 -6.43
C VAL A 31 -0.25 -4.69 -7.77
N GLY A 32 -0.02 -5.98 -8.05
CA GLY A 32 0.56 -6.42 -9.33
C GLY A 32 -0.39 -6.27 -10.51
N THR A 33 0.13 -6.06 -11.72
CA THR A 33 -0.65 -5.90 -12.97
C THR A 33 -0.64 -7.11 -13.90
N TYR A 34 0.22 -8.09 -13.64
CA TYR A 34 0.41 -9.23 -14.54
C TYR A 34 -0.80 -10.18 -14.56
N GLU A 35 -1.23 -10.59 -15.76
CA GLU A 35 -2.26 -11.61 -16.01
C GLU A 35 -3.56 -11.47 -15.19
N GLY A 36 -3.96 -10.25 -14.83
CA GLY A 36 -5.17 -10.01 -14.05
C GLY A 36 -5.06 -10.41 -12.56
N ALA A 37 -3.85 -10.64 -12.05
CA ALA A 37 -3.58 -10.87 -10.63
C ALA A 37 -4.15 -9.76 -9.73
N GLU A 38 -4.26 -8.54 -10.27
CA GLU A 38 -4.88 -7.41 -9.58
C GLU A 38 -6.30 -7.70 -9.08
N LEU A 39 -7.07 -8.60 -9.70
CA LEU A 39 -8.45 -8.85 -9.31
C LEU A 39 -8.54 -9.37 -7.87
N PHE A 40 -7.65 -10.30 -7.51
CA PHE A 40 -7.60 -10.88 -6.16
C PHE A 40 -6.78 -10.00 -5.22
N ASP A 41 -5.66 -9.45 -5.69
CA ASP A 41 -4.78 -8.59 -4.89
C ASP A 41 -5.51 -7.32 -4.45
N ARG A 42 -6.40 -6.75 -5.28
CA ARG A 42 -7.23 -5.60 -4.91
C ARG A 42 -8.21 -5.93 -3.79
N PHE A 43 -8.75 -7.15 -3.73
CA PHE A 43 -9.63 -7.55 -2.63
C PHE A 43 -8.86 -7.54 -1.30
N ALA A 44 -7.67 -8.13 -1.27
CA ALA A 44 -6.76 -8.03 -0.12
C ALA A 44 -6.42 -6.57 0.21
N ALA A 45 -6.10 -5.78 -0.82
CA ALA A 45 -5.74 -4.37 -0.67
C ALA A 45 -6.84 -3.54 -0.03
N TYR A 46 -8.08 -3.66 -0.51
CA TYR A 46 -9.22 -2.95 0.05
C TYR A 46 -9.52 -3.39 1.48
N LYS A 47 -9.40 -4.69 1.78
CA LYS A 47 -9.60 -5.17 3.13
C LYS A 47 -8.57 -4.58 4.09
N ILE A 48 -7.29 -4.57 3.72
CA ILE A 48 -6.22 -3.92 4.50
C ILE A 48 -6.47 -2.42 4.63
N GLY A 49 -6.86 -1.76 3.55
CA GLY A 49 -7.23 -0.35 3.53
C GLY A 49 -8.31 -0.01 4.56
N PHE A 50 -9.41 -0.75 4.59
CA PHE A 50 -10.47 -0.54 5.57
C PHE A 50 -10.00 -0.75 7.02
N GLU A 51 -9.09 -1.70 7.27
CA GLU A 51 -8.52 -1.87 8.61
C GLU A 51 -7.55 -0.72 8.98
N LEU A 52 -6.78 -0.19 8.02
CA LEU A 52 -5.97 1.03 8.21
C LEU A 52 -6.83 2.25 8.55
N GLU A 53 -7.97 2.40 7.87
CA GLU A 53 -8.94 3.48 8.09
C GLU A 53 -9.50 3.49 9.50
N LYS A 54 -9.85 2.32 10.05
CA LYS A 54 -10.30 2.19 11.45
C LYS A 54 -9.25 2.68 12.45
N ILE A 55 -7.98 2.60 12.07
CA ILE A 55 -6.84 3.04 12.87
C ILE A 55 -6.51 4.52 12.57
N GLY A 56 -7.23 5.19 11.67
CA GLY A 56 -7.07 6.61 11.34
C GLY A 56 -5.98 6.90 10.31
N LEU A 57 -5.60 5.90 9.50
CA LEU A 57 -4.69 6.08 8.37
C LEU A 57 -5.47 6.16 7.06
N ARG A 58 -5.10 7.12 6.20
CA ARG A 58 -5.57 7.18 4.82
C ARG A 58 -4.78 6.19 3.97
N TRP A 59 -5.41 5.63 2.95
CA TRP A 59 -4.77 4.68 2.05
C TRP A 59 -5.18 4.93 0.60
N MET A 60 -4.38 4.42 -0.32
CA MET A 60 -4.69 4.46 -1.76
C MET A 60 -4.18 3.19 -2.42
N VAL A 61 -5.05 2.54 -3.20
CA VAL A 61 -4.63 1.40 -4.02
C VAL A 61 -4.12 1.90 -5.35
N ILE A 62 -2.94 1.45 -5.73
CA ILE A 62 -2.30 1.77 -7.00
C ILE A 62 -1.68 0.49 -7.58
N THR A 63 -1.59 0.41 -8.90
CA THR A 63 -0.85 -0.69 -9.53
C THR A 63 0.65 -0.46 -9.43
N ASP A 64 1.43 -1.53 -9.46
CA ASP A 64 2.90 -1.47 -9.55
C ASP A 64 3.43 -0.65 -10.73
N LYS A 65 2.78 -0.73 -11.90
CA LYS A 65 3.13 0.09 -13.08
C LYS A 65 3.02 1.59 -12.81
N TYR A 66 1.86 2.05 -12.34
CA TYR A 66 1.68 3.45 -11.95
C TYR A 66 2.57 3.86 -10.78
N TRP A 67 2.82 2.96 -9.82
CA TRP A 67 3.71 3.24 -8.69
C TRP A 67 5.11 3.62 -9.16
N GLU A 68 5.67 2.92 -10.15
CA GLU A 68 7.00 3.24 -10.70
C GLU A 68 7.11 4.67 -11.25
N GLU A 69 6.02 5.25 -11.76
CA GLU A 69 5.98 6.62 -12.30
C GLU A 69 5.92 7.69 -11.20
N VAL A 70 5.41 7.34 -10.00
CA VAL A 70 5.11 8.31 -8.93
C VAL A 70 5.92 8.11 -7.66
N LYS A 71 6.64 6.98 -7.51
CA LYS A 71 7.36 6.59 -6.29
C LYS A 71 8.33 7.65 -5.75
N GLU A 72 8.94 8.46 -6.62
CA GLU A 72 9.86 9.52 -6.22
C GLU A 72 9.13 10.67 -5.52
N ARG A 73 7.94 11.04 -6.03
CA ARG A 73 7.07 12.07 -5.44
C ARG A 73 6.54 11.65 -4.07
N TYR A 74 6.34 10.34 -3.90
CA TYR A 74 5.84 9.72 -2.66
C TYR A 74 6.92 8.87 -1.97
N SER A 75 8.18 9.34 -2.04
CA SER A 75 9.36 8.63 -1.52
C SER A 75 9.35 8.46 0.01
N LYS A 76 8.59 9.29 0.74
CA LYS A 76 8.45 9.18 2.20
C LYS A 76 7.18 8.42 2.64
N SER A 77 6.24 8.20 1.72
CA SER A 77 4.96 7.59 2.06
C SER A 77 5.14 6.09 2.35
N PRO A 78 4.51 5.55 3.41
CA PRO A 78 4.51 4.12 3.67
C PRO A 78 3.85 3.34 2.53
N VAL A 79 4.35 2.13 2.26
CA VAL A 79 3.86 1.28 1.17
C VAL A 79 3.55 -0.12 1.66
N ILE A 80 2.50 -0.74 1.14
CA ILE A 80 2.24 -2.17 1.27
C ILE A 80 2.22 -2.76 -0.15
N THR A 81 3.08 -3.72 -0.45
CA THR A 81 3.06 -4.45 -1.73
C THR A 81 2.28 -5.74 -1.59
N ILE A 82 1.36 -5.99 -2.51
CA ILE A 82 0.52 -7.20 -2.58
C ILE A 82 0.72 -7.86 -3.94
N GLY A 83 0.87 -9.18 -3.91
CA GLY A 83 1.16 -9.98 -5.10
C GLY A 83 2.65 -10.30 -5.20
N GLY A 84 2.95 -11.51 -5.68
CA GLY A 84 4.31 -12.05 -5.66
C GLY A 84 5.26 -11.43 -6.69
N PRO A 85 6.56 -11.75 -6.62
CA PRO A 85 7.58 -11.28 -7.56
C PRO A 85 7.27 -11.46 -9.04
N VAL A 86 6.46 -12.47 -9.39
CA VAL A 86 6.04 -12.72 -10.78
C VAL A 86 5.02 -11.68 -11.25
N ALA A 87 4.15 -11.22 -10.35
CA ALA A 87 3.02 -10.36 -10.70
C ALA A 87 3.24 -8.88 -10.38
N ASN A 88 4.16 -8.56 -9.46
CA ASN A 88 4.37 -7.23 -8.93
C ASN A 88 5.86 -6.86 -8.94
N HIS A 89 6.21 -5.80 -9.68
CA HIS A 89 7.60 -5.33 -9.83
C HIS A 89 8.23 -4.85 -8.52
N LEU A 90 7.44 -4.25 -7.62
CA LEU A 90 7.92 -3.83 -6.31
C LEU A 90 8.25 -5.05 -5.44
N SER A 91 7.37 -6.06 -5.43
CA SER A 91 7.63 -7.33 -4.76
C SER A 91 8.85 -8.05 -5.34
N PHE A 92 9.06 -8.00 -6.66
CA PHE A 92 10.25 -8.56 -7.30
C PHE A 92 11.54 -7.93 -6.79
N LYS A 93 11.62 -6.59 -6.84
CA LYS A 93 12.79 -5.85 -6.34
C LYS A 93 13.04 -6.12 -4.86
N LEU A 94 11.97 -6.17 -4.06
CA LEU A 94 12.06 -6.46 -2.64
C LEU A 94 12.57 -7.88 -2.39
N SER A 95 12.05 -8.86 -3.12
CA SER A 95 12.47 -10.26 -3.00
C SER A 95 13.96 -10.46 -3.30
N GLN A 96 14.47 -9.82 -4.36
CA GLN A 96 15.89 -9.86 -4.73
C GLN A 96 16.76 -9.17 -3.66
N LYS A 97 16.37 -7.98 -3.21
CA LYS A 97 17.13 -7.20 -2.21
C LYS A 97 17.21 -7.90 -0.86
N LYS A 98 16.18 -8.68 -0.50
CA LYS A 98 16.00 -9.22 0.86
C LYS A 98 16.07 -10.74 0.94
N GLY A 99 16.20 -11.44 -0.19
CA GLY A 99 16.16 -12.90 -0.25
C GLY A 99 14.81 -13.46 0.20
N LEU A 100 13.71 -12.75 -0.06
CA LEU A 100 12.36 -13.25 0.27
C LEU A 100 11.96 -14.31 -0.77
N GLY A 101 11.44 -15.43 -0.29
CA GLY A 101 11.04 -16.54 -1.15
C GLY A 101 9.70 -16.32 -1.86
N ASN A 102 9.16 -17.41 -2.42
CA ASN A 102 7.88 -17.42 -3.12
C ASN A 102 6.68 -17.06 -2.24
N ASN A 103 6.86 -17.12 -0.93
CA ASN A 103 5.86 -16.82 0.09
C ASN A 103 6.48 -15.81 1.05
N ALA A 104 5.87 -14.63 1.20
CA ALA A 104 6.33 -13.64 2.16
C ALA A 104 5.17 -12.85 2.77
N ILE A 105 5.34 -12.55 4.05
CA ILE A 105 4.44 -11.73 4.82
C ILE A 105 5.23 -10.98 5.89
N GLY A 106 4.97 -9.69 6.04
CA GLY A 106 5.57 -8.89 7.10
C GLY A 106 5.76 -7.46 6.65
N PHE A 107 6.59 -6.74 7.38
CA PHE A 107 6.99 -5.39 7.00
C PHE A 107 8.40 -5.12 7.48
N GLU A 108 9.04 -4.14 6.86
CA GLU A 108 10.33 -3.63 7.29
C GLU A 108 10.40 -2.11 7.18
N LEU A 109 11.19 -1.52 8.07
CA LEU A 109 11.60 -0.13 7.97
C LEU A 109 13.02 -0.09 7.43
N THR A 110 13.17 0.42 6.20
CA THR A 110 14.48 0.69 5.59
C THR A 110 14.62 2.21 5.39
N ASP A 111 14.85 2.66 4.16
CA ASP A 111 14.67 4.05 3.74
C ASP A 111 13.18 4.44 3.68
N LYS A 112 12.31 3.43 3.57
CA LYS A 112 10.85 3.54 3.58
C LYS A 112 10.25 2.41 4.39
N LEU A 113 9.09 2.65 5.01
CA LEU A 113 8.29 1.58 5.60
C LEU A 113 7.58 0.80 4.50
N ILE A 114 7.92 -0.48 4.35
CA ILE A 114 7.38 -1.36 3.30
C ILE A 114 6.77 -2.61 3.96
N GLY A 115 5.45 -2.75 3.87
CA GLY A 115 4.73 -3.99 4.10
C GLY A 115 4.74 -4.85 2.85
N PHE A 116 4.75 -6.17 3.01
CA PHE A 116 4.79 -7.11 1.90
C PHE A 116 3.93 -8.33 2.17
N ILE A 117 3.15 -8.74 1.17
CA ILE A 117 2.16 -9.81 1.27
C ILE A 117 2.05 -10.54 -0.07
N TRP A 118 2.54 -11.78 -0.14
CA TRP A 118 2.30 -12.64 -1.29
C TRP A 118 2.48 -14.12 -0.98
N GLY A 119 1.69 -14.95 -1.64
CA GLY A 119 1.92 -16.38 -1.75
C GLY A 119 2.19 -16.82 -3.19
N GLU A 120 2.46 -18.11 -3.36
CA GLU A 120 2.64 -18.76 -4.66
C GLU A 120 1.42 -18.66 -5.59
N ASN A 121 0.22 -18.40 -5.04
CA ASN A 121 -1.01 -18.22 -5.78
C ASN A 121 -1.97 -17.26 -5.07
N ALA A 122 -3.07 -16.90 -5.74
CA ALA A 122 -4.06 -15.95 -5.22
C ALA A 122 -4.66 -16.37 -3.86
N TYR A 123 -4.93 -17.68 -3.65
CA TYR A 123 -5.47 -18.17 -2.40
C TYR A 123 -4.50 -17.96 -1.22
N GLU A 124 -3.23 -18.33 -1.40
CA GLU A 124 -2.21 -18.11 -0.37
C GLU A 124 -1.95 -16.61 -0.14
N THR A 125 -1.97 -15.77 -1.18
CA THR A 125 -1.90 -14.31 -1.01
C THR A 125 -3.06 -13.77 -0.15
N LEU A 126 -4.29 -14.23 -0.37
CA LEU A 126 -5.44 -13.83 0.44
C LEU A 126 -5.32 -14.30 1.89
N LYS A 127 -4.85 -15.54 2.11
CA LYS A 127 -4.58 -16.09 3.44
C LYS A 127 -3.49 -15.30 4.17
N PHE A 128 -2.42 -14.93 3.47
CA PHE A 128 -1.37 -14.08 4.04
C PHE A 128 -1.84 -12.65 4.29
N ALA A 129 -2.72 -12.10 3.46
CA ALA A 129 -3.34 -10.81 3.73
C ALA A 129 -4.13 -10.85 5.04
N LYS A 130 -4.89 -11.93 5.28
CA LYS A 130 -5.56 -12.16 6.57
C LYS A 130 -4.55 -12.24 7.71
N THR A 131 -3.49 -13.04 7.59
CA THR A 131 -2.44 -13.13 8.61
C THR A 131 -1.75 -11.77 8.84
N PHE A 132 -1.64 -10.92 7.81
CA PHE A 132 -0.99 -9.62 7.93
C PHE A 132 -1.85 -8.68 8.77
N ILE A 133 -3.16 -8.66 8.48
CA ILE A 133 -4.15 -7.93 9.27
C ILE A 133 -4.11 -8.36 10.73
N GLU A 134 -4.12 -9.67 10.99
CA GLU A 134 -4.23 -10.23 12.35
C GLU A 134 -2.93 -10.11 13.16
N GLY A 135 -1.76 -10.19 12.51
CA GLY A 135 -0.47 -10.30 13.20
C GLY A 135 0.49 -9.13 13.06
N TYR A 136 0.35 -8.31 12.01
CA TYR A 136 1.38 -7.32 11.63
C TYR A 136 0.85 -5.89 11.48
N LEU A 137 -0.42 -5.75 11.11
CA LEU A 137 -1.00 -4.48 10.69
C LEU A 137 -0.97 -3.42 11.80
N GLU A 138 -1.21 -3.78 13.06
CA GLU A 138 -1.19 -2.83 14.17
C GLU A 138 0.19 -2.20 14.35
N ASN A 139 1.24 -3.01 14.34
CA ASN A 139 2.62 -2.54 14.45
C ASN A 139 3.04 -1.73 13.22
N TYR A 140 2.68 -2.20 12.02
CA TYR A 140 2.89 -1.44 10.79
C TYR A 140 2.23 -0.06 10.86
N ALA A 141 0.95 0.00 11.26
CA ALA A 141 0.16 1.22 11.33
C ALA A 141 0.72 2.21 12.36
N LYS A 142 1.23 1.71 13.50
CA LYS A 142 1.90 2.55 14.51
C LYS A 142 3.10 3.28 13.91
N ILE A 143 3.99 2.56 13.23
CA ILE A 143 5.18 3.16 12.61
C ILE A 143 4.78 4.08 11.45
N ALA A 144 3.80 3.68 10.64
CA ALA A 144 3.29 4.48 9.53
C ALA A 144 2.77 5.84 9.99
N LYS A 145 2.04 5.90 11.12
CA LYS A 145 1.57 7.16 11.71
C LYS A 145 2.71 8.08 12.10
N ASP A 146 3.76 7.54 12.72
CA ASP A 146 4.91 8.33 13.14
C ASP A 146 5.65 8.91 11.92
N ILE A 147 5.78 8.14 10.84
CA ILE A 147 6.35 8.63 9.58
C ILE A 147 5.49 9.76 9.00
N ILE A 148 4.17 9.54 8.86
CA ILE A 148 3.26 10.50 8.23
C ILE A 148 3.16 11.81 9.04
N LYS A 149 3.24 11.74 10.37
CA LYS A 149 3.21 12.92 11.25
C LYS A 149 4.44 13.82 11.08
N ASN A 150 5.58 13.25 10.67
CA ASN A 150 6.86 13.93 10.53
C ASN A 150 7.17 14.38 9.08
N GLN A 151 6.20 14.32 8.17
CA GLN A 151 6.29 14.83 6.79
C GLN A 151 5.72 16.25 6.68
#